data_AF-A0A2D6WN09-F1
#
_entry.id   AF-A0A2D6WN09-F1
#
_cell.length_a   1.000
_cell.length_b   1.000
_cell.length_c   1.000
_cell.angle_alpha   90.00
_cell.angle_beta   90.00
_cell.angle_gamma   90.00
#
_symmetry.space_group_name_H-M   'P 1'
#
loop_
_entity.id
_entity.type
_entity.pdbx_description
1 polymer ?
#
loop_
_entity_poly.entity_id
_entity_poly.type
_entity_poly.pdbx_seq_one_letter_code
_entity_poly.pdbx_strand_id
1 'polypeptide(L)'
;MKVIVTTLAITILELENSQSPANMSAQPSIEKLADGDRQIEWQLKAQFADQPQALVRLVNQVDAGSASLAEYLEALDYLSNWLKKNGQCLSLENKLEYLSCVEEARSRSGAAQWEHFVHALETMLQEFGCERASDP
;
A
#
# COMPACT_ATOMS: atom_id res chain seq x y z
N MET A 1 16.70 -2.81 2.67
CA MET A 1 16.49 -2.97 4.12
C MET A 1 15.03 -3.38 4.29
N LYS A 2 14.75 -4.67 4.58
CA LYS A 2 13.37 -5.16 4.75
C LYS A 2 12.92 -4.80 6.16
N VAL A 3 11.88 -3.98 6.29
CA VAL A 3 11.21 -3.77 7.57
C VAL A 3 10.35 -5.01 7.82
N ILE A 4 10.84 -5.90 8.66
CA ILE A 4 10.06 -7.05 9.15
C ILE A 4 9.18 -6.52 10.28
N VAL A 5 7.93 -6.16 9.97
CA VAL A 5 6.91 -5.94 11.00
C VAL A 5 6.22 -7.27 11.25
N THR A 6 6.86 -8.18 11.99
CA THR A 6 6.11 -9.28 12.58
C THR A 6 6.77 -9.77 13.86
N THR A 7 5.92 -9.99 14.86
CA THR A 7 6.17 -10.67 16.14
C THR A 7 6.52 -9.76 17.32
N LEU A 8 5.51 -9.08 17.85
CA LEU A 8 5.37 -8.99 19.31
C LEU A 8 4.17 -9.84 19.70
N ALA A 9 4.49 -11.07 20.09
CA ALA A 9 3.55 -12.03 20.62
C ALA A 9 2.97 -11.50 21.94
N ILE A 10 1.65 -11.38 21.90
CA ILE A 10 0.69 -11.48 22.99
C ILE A 10 1.26 -12.34 24.13
N THR A 11 1.68 -11.70 25.21
CA THR A 11 1.78 -12.33 26.53
C THR A 11 0.69 -11.73 27.39
N ILE A 12 -0.52 -12.28 27.28
CA ILE A 12 -1.62 -12.00 28.20
C ILE A 12 -1.51 -13.04 29.30
N LEU A 13 -1.06 -12.64 30.49
CA LEU A 13 -1.44 -13.21 31.78
C LEU A 13 -1.34 -12.10 32.84
N GLU A 14 -2.52 -11.73 33.36
CA GLU A 14 -2.81 -11.06 34.64
C GLU A 14 -2.05 -9.79 35.06
N LEU A 15 -2.76 -8.65 35.07
CA LEU A 15 -3.28 -8.06 36.31
C LEU A 15 -4.21 -6.88 36.02
N GLU A 16 -5.33 -6.89 36.74
CA GLU A 16 -6.50 -6.01 36.69
C GLU A 16 -6.15 -4.51 36.79
N ASN A 17 -6.81 -3.65 35.99
CA ASN A 17 -7.77 -2.65 36.53
C ASN A 17 -8.45 -1.83 35.41
N SER A 18 -9.77 -1.99 35.31
CA SER A 18 -10.79 -0.96 35.05
C SER A 18 -10.49 0.23 34.10
N GLN A 19 -10.94 0.15 32.83
CA GLN A 19 -11.73 1.20 32.14
C GLN A 19 -12.02 0.86 30.65
N SER A 20 -13.32 0.84 30.31
CA SER A 20 -14.02 0.96 29.00
C SER A 20 -13.41 0.51 27.65
N PRO A 21 -14.23 -0.08 26.75
CA PRO A 21 -13.78 -0.65 25.48
C PRO A 21 -13.68 0.42 24.38
N ALA A 22 -12.56 1.12 24.33
CA ALA A 22 -12.11 1.76 23.09
C ALA A 22 -11.02 0.89 22.50
N ASN A 23 -11.41 -0.08 21.66
CA ASN A 23 -10.48 -0.75 20.75
C ASN A 23 -10.08 0.29 19.69
N MET A 24 -9.25 1.25 20.09
CA MET A 24 -8.57 2.18 19.21
C MET A 24 -7.55 1.36 18.43
N SER A 25 -7.93 0.92 17.24
CA SER A 25 -6.97 0.59 16.20
C SER A 25 -6.05 1.80 16.04
N ALA A 26 -4.80 1.69 16.46
CA ALA A 26 -3.82 2.75 16.32
C ALA A 26 -3.71 3.11 14.84
N GLN A 27 -4.19 4.29 14.44
CA GLN A 27 -4.06 4.74 13.07
C GLN A 27 -2.57 4.95 12.75
N PRO A 28 -2.10 4.47 11.59
CA PRO A 28 -0.71 4.64 11.22
C PRO A 28 -0.39 6.13 11.02
N SER A 29 0.71 6.59 11.62
CA SER A 29 1.18 7.98 11.51
C SER A 29 2.15 8.09 10.34
N ILE A 30 1.93 9.07 9.44
CA ILE A 30 2.78 9.28 8.25
C ILE A 30 4.24 9.49 8.64
N GLU A 31 4.50 10.29 9.68
CA GLU A 31 5.85 10.58 10.16
C GLU A 31 6.58 9.30 10.63
N LYS A 32 5.84 8.35 11.20
CA LYS A 32 6.40 7.06 11.63
C LYS A 32 6.64 6.13 10.45
N LEU A 33 5.71 6.08 9.50
CA LEU A 33 5.84 5.26 8.30
C LEU A 33 7.02 5.71 7.42
N ALA A 34 7.27 7.01 7.36
CA ALA A 34 8.36 7.57 6.58
C ALA A 34 9.75 7.27 7.17
N ASP A 35 9.86 6.96 8.46
CA ASP A 35 11.12 6.64 9.14
C ASP A 35 12.25 7.67 8.86
N GLY A 36 11.89 8.95 8.78
CA GLY A 36 12.81 10.05 8.46
C GLY A 36 13.14 10.25 6.97
N ASP A 37 12.61 9.40 6.07
CA ASP A 37 12.69 9.60 4.63
C ASP A 37 11.69 10.69 4.18
N ARG A 38 12.25 11.86 3.83
CA ARG A 38 11.45 13.02 3.41
C ARG A 38 10.66 12.79 2.12
N GLN A 39 11.16 11.94 1.22
CA GLN A 39 10.47 11.67 -0.05
C GLN A 39 9.23 10.81 0.21
N ILE A 40 9.37 9.77 1.03
CA ILE A 40 8.25 8.92 1.45
C ILE A 40 7.23 9.75 2.23
N GLU A 41 7.69 10.58 3.18
CA GLU A 41 6.81 11.46 3.96
C GLU A 41 6.00 12.40 3.04
N TRP A 42 6.68 13.01 2.07
CA TRP A 42 6.05 13.92 1.13
C TRP A 42 5.01 13.22 0.25
N GLN A 43 5.33 12.03 -0.31
CA GLN A 43 4.38 11.24 -1.10
C GLN A 43 3.17 10.82 -0.28
N LEU A 44 3.39 10.34 0.95
CA LEU A 44 2.32 9.96 1.86
C LEU A 44 1.40 11.14 2.18
N LYS A 45 1.97 12.32 2.49
CA LYS A 45 1.19 13.53 2.73
C LYS A 45 0.40 13.96 1.50
N ALA A 46 1.03 13.93 0.32
CA ALA A 46 0.38 14.36 -0.92
C ALA A 46 -0.83 13.50 -1.30
N GLN A 47 -0.79 12.20 -1.02
CA GLN A 47 -1.84 11.26 -1.44
C GLN A 47 -2.84 10.92 -0.33
N PHE A 48 -2.42 10.92 0.94
CA PHE A 48 -3.19 10.33 2.05
C PHE A 48 -3.54 11.29 3.19
N ALA A 49 -3.11 12.56 3.17
CA ALA A 49 -3.35 13.49 4.28
C ALA A 49 -4.83 13.59 4.69
N ASP A 50 -5.74 13.61 3.71
CA ASP A 50 -7.19 13.69 3.93
C ASP A 50 -7.91 12.34 3.79
N GLN A 51 -7.16 11.24 3.67
CA GLN A 51 -7.69 9.90 3.40
C GLN A 51 -7.11 8.85 4.37
N PRO A 52 -7.40 8.95 5.68
CA PRO A 52 -6.83 8.07 6.70
C PRO A 52 -7.18 6.58 6.49
N GLN A 53 -8.35 6.30 5.91
CA GLN A 53 -8.76 4.92 5.59
C GLN A 53 -7.91 4.31 4.46
N ALA A 54 -7.56 5.11 3.45
CA ALA A 54 -6.67 4.66 2.38
C ALA A 54 -5.25 4.43 2.90
N LEU A 55 -4.79 5.23 3.87
CA LEU A 55 -3.49 5.02 4.52
C LEU A 55 -3.45 3.71 5.30
N VAL A 56 -4.50 3.40 6.07
CA VAL A 56 -4.62 2.10 6.76
C VAL A 56 -4.60 0.95 5.75
N ARG A 57 -5.30 1.09 4.63
CA ARG A 57 -5.32 0.05 3.58
C ARG A 57 -3.94 -0.16 2.96
N LEU A 58 -3.22 0.91 2.66
CA LEU A 58 -1.84 0.84 2.16
C LEU A 58 -0.94 0.07 3.14
N VAL A 59 -0.97 0.42 4.43
CA VAL A 59 -0.16 -0.25 5.45
C VAL A 59 -0.50 -1.73 5.53
N ASN A 60 -1.79 -2.08 5.57
CA ASN A 60 -2.22 -3.48 5.60
C ASN A 60 -1.75 -4.25 4.36
N GLN A 61 -1.72 -3.62 3.19
CA GLN A 61 -1.22 -4.25 1.95
C GLN A 61 0.29 -4.46 1.98
N VAL A 62 1.05 -3.46 2.45
CA VAL A 62 2.50 -3.55 2.62
C VAL A 62 2.86 -4.66 3.63
N ASP A 63 2.16 -4.72 4.76
CA ASP A 63 2.42 -5.71 5.81
C ASP A 63 2.05 -7.14 5.38
N ALA A 64 1.02 -7.30 4.54
CA ALA A 64 0.60 -8.61 4.02
C ALA A 64 1.40 -9.06 2.80
N GLY A 65 2.00 -8.11 2.08
CA GLY A 65 2.75 -8.33 0.84
C GLY A 65 4.23 -8.56 1.06
N SER A 66 4.96 -8.64 -0.05
CA SER A 66 6.42 -8.77 -0.06
C SER A 66 7.14 -7.51 -0.59
N ALA A 67 6.39 -6.61 -1.23
CA ALA A 67 6.87 -5.29 -1.65
C ALA A 67 6.94 -4.33 -0.46
N SER A 68 7.99 -3.51 -0.42
CA SER A 68 8.18 -2.47 0.57
C SER A 68 7.23 -1.27 0.35
N LEU A 69 7.08 -0.44 1.38
CA LEU A 69 6.32 0.81 1.28
C LEU A 69 6.82 1.71 0.13
N ALA A 70 8.13 1.79 -0.06
CA ALA A 70 8.73 2.56 -1.14
C ALA A 70 8.31 2.03 -2.53
N GLU A 71 8.32 0.70 -2.70
CA GLU A 71 7.87 0.07 -3.96
C GLU A 71 6.38 0.30 -4.21
N TYR A 72 5.54 0.29 -3.17
CA TYR A 72 4.12 0.63 -3.29
C TYR A 72 3.90 2.08 -3.72
N LEU A 73 4.63 3.03 -3.13
CA LEU A 73 4.51 4.45 -3.47
C LEU A 73 5.02 4.72 -4.89
N GLU A 74 6.11 4.08 -5.29
CA GLU A 74 6.63 4.15 -6.65
C GLU A 74 5.61 3.59 -7.67
N ALA A 75 5.02 2.42 -7.38
CA ALA A 75 3.98 1.82 -8.21
C ALA A 75 2.72 2.67 -8.29
N LEU A 76 2.32 3.31 -7.18
CA LEU A 76 1.17 4.21 -7.13
C LEU A 76 1.38 5.48 -7.96
N ASP A 77 2.59 6.05 -7.94
CA ASP A 77 2.97 7.17 -8.80
C ASP A 77 3.01 6.76 -10.27
N TYR A 78 3.57 5.58 -10.57
CA TYR A 78 3.58 5.03 -11.93
C TYR A 78 2.15 4.85 -12.47
N LEU A 79 1.27 4.18 -11.71
CA LEU A 79 -0.12 3.95 -12.09
C LEU A 79 -0.86 5.27 -12.32
N SER A 80 -0.68 6.25 -11.42
CA SER A 80 -1.30 7.57 -11.55
C SER A 80 -0.84 8.29 -12.83
N ASN A 81 0.44 8.20 -13.16
CA ASN A 81 0.98 8.77 -14.39
C ASN A 81 0.50 8.05 -15.65
N TRP A 82 0.43 6.71 -15.60
CA TRP A 82 -0.09 5.91 -16.70
C TRP A 82 -1.56 6.23 -16.99
N LEU A 83 -2.41 6.28 -15.96
CA LEU A 83 -3.82 6.65 -16.08
C LEU A 83 -3.96 8.05 -16.70
N LYS A 84 -3.21 9.03 -16.19
CA LYS A 84 -3.22 10.39 -16.72
C LYS A 84 -2.83 10.46 -18.20
N LYS A 85 -1.79 9.72 -18.61
CA LYS A 85 -1.36 9.65 -20.02
C LYS A 85 -2.42 9.05 -20.94
N ASN A 86 -3.21 8.11 -20.42
CA ASN A 86 -4.27 7.44 -21.16
C ASN A 86 -5.64 8.16 -21.05
N GLY A 87 -5.69 9.35 -20.44
CA GLY A 87 -6.94 10.10 -20.26
C GLY A 87 -7.92 9.43 -19.29
N GLN A 88 -7.40 8.58 -18.41
CA GLN A 88 -8.15 7.79 -17.46
C GLN A 88 -7.95 8.29 -16.03
N CYS A 89 -8.89 7.96 -15.15
CA CYS A 89 -8.82 8.28 -13.73
C CYS A 89 -9.32 7.10 -12.90
N LEU A 90 -8.74 6.97 -11.70
CA LEU A 90 -9.19 6.06 -10.66
C LEU A 90 -9.18 6.79 -9.33
N SER A 91 -10.14 6.48 -8.49
CA SER A 91 -10.06 6.78 -7.06
C SER A 91 -8.81 6.17 -6.43
N LEU A 92 -8.30 6.77 -5.35
CA LEU A 92 -7.15 6.23 -4.62
C LEU A 92 -7.40 4.80 -4.13
N GLU A 93 -8.63 4.51 -3.69
CA GLU A 93 -9.04 3.19 -3.26
C GLU A 93 -8.89 2.14 -4.37
N ASN A 94 -9.37 2.47 -5.58
CA ASN A 94 -9.29 1.56 -6.72
C ASN A 94 -7.85 1.39 -7.21
N LYS A 95 -7.00 2.40 -7.08
CA LYS A 95 -5.55 2.26 -7.33
C LYS A 95 -4.92 1.27 -6.35
N LEU A 96 -5.20 1.40 -5.06
CA LEU A 96 -4.67 0.47 -4.04
C LEU A 96 -5.18 -0.96 -4.26
N GLU A 97 -6.43 -1.12 -4.68
CA GLU A 97 -6.96 -2.45 -5.02
C GLU A 97 -6.25 -3.05 -6.24
N TYR A 98 -6.03 -2.25 -7.29
CA TYR A 98 -5.29 -2.69 -8.46
C TYR A 98 -3.86 -3.11 -8.09
N LEU A 99 -3.15 -2.33 -7.28
CA LEU A 99 -1.81 -2.69 -6.79
C LEU A 99 -1.81 -3.98 -5.95
N SER A 100 -2.88 -4.23 -5.19
CA SER A 100 -3.05 -5.52 -4.48
C SER A 100 -3.12 -6.70 -5.44
N CYS A 101 -3.85 -6.56 -6.56
CA CYS A 101 -3.93 -7.60 -7.58
C CYS A 101 -2.59 -7.82 -8.27
N VAL A 102 -1.82 -6.76 -8.53
CA VAL A 102 -0.46 -6.87 -9.08
C VAL A 102 0.44 -7.64 -8.11
N GLU A 103 0.40 -7.34 -6.81
CA GLU A 103 1.21 -8.04 -5.79
C GLU A 103 0.82 -9.52 -5.66
N GLU A 104 -0.48 -9.83 -5.72
CA GLU A 104 -0.97 -11.21 -5.73
C GLU A 104 -0.51 -11.98 -6.97
N ALA A 105 -0.63 -11.39 -8.15
CA ALA A 105 -0.16 -11.96 -9.41
C ALA A 105 1.35 -12.20 -9.36
N ARG A 106 2.12 -11.20 -8.94
CA ARG A 106 3.58 -11.27 -8.76
C ARG A 106 4.00 -12.40 -7.83
N SER A 107 3.33 -12.52 -6.68
CA SER A 107 3.62 -13.55 -5.67
C SER A 107 3.37 -14.98 -6.19
N ARG A 108 2.45 -15.15 -7.15
CA ARG A 108 2.14 -16.44 -7.78
C ARG A 108 3.03 -16.79 -8.96
N SER A 109 3.53 -15.80 -9.68
CA SER A 109 4.20 -16.00 -10.97
C SER A 109 5.57 -16.69 -10.86
N GLY A 110 6.24 -16.65 -9.69
CA GLY A 110 7.54 -17.29 -9.45
C GLY A 110 8.67 -16.91 -10.43
N ALA A 111 8.41 -15.97 -11.33
CA ALA A 111 9.23 -15.65 -12.48
C ALA A 111 9.98 -14.34 -12.23
N ALA A 112 11.28 -14.33 -12.53
CA ALA A 112 12.18 -13.20 -12.33
C ALA A 112 11.70 -11.90 -13.02
N GLN A 113 10.91 -12.01 -14.09
CA GLN A 113 10.31 -10.86 -14.78
C GLN A 113 9.38 -10.04 -13.86
N TRP A 114 8.92 -10.60 -12.73
CA TRP A 114 8.11 -9.89 -11.74
C TRP A 114 8.91 -9.49 -10.49
N GLU A 115 10.24 -9.45 -10.53
CA GLU A 115 11.06 -9.10 -9.36
C GLU A 115 10.80 -7.68 -8.87
N HIS A 116 10.59 -6.72 -9.78
CA HIS A 116 10.29 -5.33 -9.44
C HIS A 116 8.80 -5.04 -9.55
N PHE A 117 8.23 -4.42 -8.51
CA PHE A 117 6.78 -4.19 -8.43
C PHE A 117 6.25 -3.30 -9.56
N VAL A 118 6.99 -2.27 -9.95
CA VAL A 118 6.63 -1.41 -11.09
C VAL A 118 6.65 -2.17 -12.42
N HIS A 119 7.59 -3.11 -12.61
CA HIS A 119 7.65 -3.89 -13.84
C HIS A 119 6.46 -4.86 -13.94
N ALA A 120 6.12 -5.51 -12.83
CA ALA A 120 4.90 -6.32 -12.71
C ALA A 120 3.64 -5.51 -13.05
N LEU A 121 3.54 -4.29 -12.50
CA LEU A 121 2.45 -3.36 -12.79
C LEU A 121 2.41 -2.98 -14.27
N GLU A 122 3.55 -2.67 -14.88
CA GLU A 122 3.64 -2.33 -16.30
C GLU A 122 3.18 -3.49 -17.19
N THR A 123 3.66 -4.71 -16.93
CA THR A 123 3.21 -5.91 -17.65
C THR A 123 1.69 -6.08 -17.53
N MET A 124 1.14 -5.98 -16.31
CA MET A 124 -0.29 -6.14 -16.08
C MET A 124 -1.12 -5.06 -16.80
N LEU A 125 -0.66 -3.81 -16.80
CA LEU A 125 -1.30 -2.71 -17.54
C LEU A 125 -1.22 -2.90 -19.06
N GLN A 126 -0.14 -3.47 -19.59
CA GLN A 126 0.00 -3.75 -21.02
C GLN A 126 -0.89 -4.91 -21.47
N GLU A 127 -0.99 -5.97 -20.68
CA GLU A 127 -1.74 -7.18 -21.02
C GLU A 127 -3.25 -7.03 -20.79
N PHE A 128 -3.63 -6.41 -19.66
CA PHE A 128 -5.03 -6.37 -19.21
C PHE A 128 -5.59 -4.95 -19.13
N GLY A 129 -4.75 -3.93 -19.27
CA GLY A 129 -5.16 -2.54 -19.04
C GLY A 129 -5.62 -2.32 -17.60
N CYS A 130 -6.50 -1.34 -17.45
CA CYS A 130 -7.21 -1.11 -16.20
C CYS A 130 -8.71 -1.06 -16.47
N GLU A 131 -9.38 -2.19 -16.29
CA GLU A 131 -10.82 -2.37 -16.57
C GLU A 131 -11.71 -1.41 -15.77
N ARG A 132 -11.20 -0.90 -14.64
CA ARG A 132 -11.91 0.01 -13.73
C ARG A 132 -11.66 1.49 -14.02
N ALA A 133 -10.87 1.83 -15.04
CA ALA A 133 -10.29 3.16 -15.25
C ALA A 133 -11.26 4.25 -15.75
N SER A 134 -12.50 4.21 -15.27
CA SER A 134 -13.56 5.18 -15.51
C SER A 134 -14.39 5.28 -14.22
N ASP A 135 -13.76 5.73 -13.14
CA ASP A 135 -14.50 6.21 -11.98
C ASP A 135 -15.06 7.61 -12.34
N PRO A 136 -16.38 7.84 -12.20
CA PRO A 136 -17.02 9.13 -12.47
C PRO A 136 -16.57 10.26 -11.54
#